data_AF-B3G4K2-F1
#
_entry.id   AF-B3G4K2-F1
#
_cell.length_a   1.000
_cell.length_b   1.000
_cell.length_c   1.000
_cell.angle_alpha   90.00
_cell.angle_beta   90.00
_cell.angle_gamma   90.00
#
_symmetry.space_group_name_H-M   'P 1'
#
loop_
_entity.id
_entity.type
_entity.pdbx_description
1 polymer ?
#
loop_
_entity_poly.entity_id
_entity_poly.type
_entity_poly.pdbx_seq_one_letter_code
_entity_poly.pdbx_strand_id
1 'polypeptide(L)'
;MIKPKSKKIKSIIQSNHVYHHMSPELNYCLFPIYAVQFLISFLTIFQKSISDQVGNKEGSGLLSIDHKLAEKQLNDKQIKVGEETRKSLSFLSKDEKEIFFQDVGNIFHSIASYLKLNLPLNNSFLRDVNILMVSRRCDPEGNDAIVRIGRYIPGLLSSNEIDLLSDEWLMYSLQTIDDSWVIKRKFNDFEGIERIEYHEIDYYWNKILSIVQSNVYPKYPTLSKLIKNILIISHGNSDVERGFSINNNLVTEQRTLLSEKSISGFRGIVDAVDFFGGGLMGTTNEMISAFLKSASFYKEELVKIKALAVVHEKEKEYREKIDAEKMKLLEQEKELMLKYKKLRAEQKAAQMLLDEANQRLENSLEKGDFTDVQAAYVLNKSGTEKMKSIDEEMTKTIENVSIFQQKRDHVEHEQLKKNNKLVSEQSKK
;
A
#
# COMPACT_ATOMS: atom_id res chain seq x y z
N MET A 1 26.65 19.04 -43.73
CA MET A 1 26.52 20.13 -42.73
C MET A 1 25.05 20.44 -42.51
N ILE A 2 24.39 19.74 -41.59
CA ILE A 2 23.02 20.05 -41.18
C ILE A 2 22.98 19.90 -39.65
N LYS A 3 22.88 21.03 -38.93
CA LYS A 3 22.72 21.08 -37.47
C LYS A 3 21.25 20.76 -37.13
N PRO A 4 20.93 19.92 -36.13
CA PRO A 4 19.56 19.75 -35.68
C PRO A 4 19.15 20.90 -34.74
N LYS A 5 18.01 21.51 -35.07
CA LYS A 5 17.29 22.51 -34.27
C LYS A 5 16.67 21.85 -33.03
N SER A 6 17.43 21.70 -31.93
CA SER A 6 16.90 21.21 -30.64
C SER A 6 16.52 22.30 -29.62
N LYS A 7 16.52 23.58 -30.02
CA LYS A 7 16.23 24.70 -29.09
C LYS A 7 14.77 25.20 -29.07
N LYS A 8 13.86 24.70 -29.90
CA LYS A 8 12.50 25.26 -30.03
C LYS A 8 11.39 24.52 -29.26
N ILE A 9 11.70 23.42 -28.58
CA ILE A 9 10.72 22.66 -27.78
C ILE A 9 10.74 23.07 -26.29
N LYS A 10 11.81 23.72 -25.81
CA LYS A 10 11.86 24.25 -24.44
C LYS A 10 11.11 25.58 -24.22
N SER A 11 10.71 26.30 -25.27
CA SER A 11 10.04 27.60 -25.13
C SER A 11 8.51 27.56 -25.20
N ILE A 12 7.90 26.40 -25.46
CA ILE A 12 6.42 26.28 -25.59
C ILE A 12 5.77 25.88 -24.26
N ILE A 13 6.55 25.39 -23.29
CA ILE A 13 6.04 25.04 -21.94
C ILE A 13 5.97 26.28 -21.02
N GLN A 14 6.54 27.42 -21.43
CA GLN A 14 6.59 28.64 -20.60
C GLN A 14 5.47 29.66 -20.83
N SER A 15 4.52 29.44 -21.76
CA SER A 15 3.53 30.48 -22.14
C SER A 15 2.10 30.28 -21.63
N ASN A 16 1.86 29.41 -20.64
CA ASN A 16 0.55 29.29 -19.98
C ASN A 16 0.55 29.99 -18.62
N HIS A 17 0.85 31.29 -18.60
CA HIS A 17 0.57 32.17 -17.47
C HIS A 17 -0.73 32.93 -17.74
N VAL A 18 -1.87 32.33 -17.37
CA VAL A 18 -3.09 33.08 -17.03
C VAL A 18 -3.77 32.33 -15.88
N TYR A 19 -3.26 32.57 -14.67
CA TYR A 19 -3.96 32.28 -13.42
C TYR A 19 -4.02 33.59 -12.61
N HIS A 20 -5.06 34.37 -12.86
CA HIS A 20 -5.43 35.47 -11.95
C HIS A 20 -6.36 34.90 -10.87
N HIS A 21 -6.08 35.27 -9.61
CA HIS A 21 -6.70 34.83 -8.35
C HIS A 21 -6.10 33.60 -7.64
N MET A 22 -4.77 33.53 -7.53
CA MET A 22 -4.14 32.79 -6.42
C MET A 22 -3.88 33.77 -5.27
N SER A 23 -4.34 33.45 -4.05
CA SER A 23 -3.86 34.15 -2.86
C SER A 23 -2.33 33.92 -2.78
N PRO A 24 -1.51 34.97 -2.60
CA PRO A 24 -0.06 34.86 -2.73
C PRO A 24 0.63 33.94 -1.69
N GLU A 25 -0.07 33.50 -0.64
CA GLU A 25 0.50 32.94 0.60
C GLU A 25 0.90 31.45 0.56
N LEU A 26 0.63 30.72 -0.53
CA LEU A 26 0.69 29.26 -0.53
C LEU A 26 1.82 28.69 -1.39
N ASN A 27 3.04 28.71 -0.84
CA ASN A 27 4.12 27.85 -1.30
C ASN A 27 4.49 26.88 -0.17
N TYR A 28 4.04 25.63 -0.33
CA TYR A 28 4.53 24.42 0.36
C TYR A 28 4.05 24.14 1.77
N CYS A 29 2.77 24.34 2.05
CA CYS A 29 2.14 23.44 2.99
C CYS A 29 0.72 23.09 2.60
N LEU A 30 0.40 21.81 2.79
CA LEU A 30 -0.93 21.22 2.84
C LEU A 30 -1.49 20.80 1.47
N PHE A 31 -1.10 19.59 1.07
CA PHE A 31 -1.82 18.72 0.13
C PHE A 31 -3.37 18.80 0.22
N PRO A 32 -4.00 18.96 1.41
CA PRO A 32 -5.46 19.17 1.51
C PRO A 32 -5.96 20.47 0.88
N ILE A 33 -5.21 21.57 1.02
CA ILE A 33 -5.59 22.87 0.45
C ILE A 33 -5.36 22.87 -1.05
N TYR A 34 -4.23 22.31 -1.51
CA TYR A 34 -4.01 22.11 -2.94
C TYR A 34 -5.07 21.18 -3.54
N ALA A 35 -5.47 20.12 -2.84
CA ALA A 35 -6.55 19.21 -3.27
C ALA A 35 -7.89 19.93 -3.38
N VAL A 36 -8.26 20.73 -2.37
CA VAL A 36 -9.49 21.54 -2.36
C VAL A 36 -9.46 22.58 -3.48
N GLN A 37 -8.39 23.36 -3.58
CA GLN A 37 -8.23 24.40 -4.60
C GLN A 37 -8.16 23.81 -6.01
N PHE A 38 -7.51 22.65 -6.17
CA PHE A 38 -7.43 21.93 -7.43
C PHE A 38 -8.79 21.43 -7.86
N LEU A 39 -9.58 20.83 -6.96
CA LEU A 39 -10.92 20.38 -7.27
C LEU A 39 -11.83 21.57 -7.65
N ILE A 40 -11.78 22.66 -6.89
CA ILE A 40 -12.54 23.89 -7.20
C ILE A 40 -12.14 24.41 -8.58
N SER A 41 -10.83 24.60 -8.83
CA SER A 41 -10.31 25.08 -10.11
C SER A 41 -10.68 24.14 -11.26
N PHE A 42 -10.60 22.83 -11.06
CA PHE A 42 -10.97 21.83 -12.07
C PHE A 42 -12.46 21.92 -12.42
N LEU A 43 -13.33 22.03 -11.41
CA LEU A 43 -14.76 22.17 -11.63
C LEU A 43 -15.06 23.48 -12.41
N THR A 44 -14.31 24.57 -12.19
CA THR A 44 -14.56 25.86 -12.88
C THR A 44 -14.33 25.79 -14.39
N ILE A 45 -13.60 24.78 -14.87
CA ILE A 45 -13.31 24.59 -16.29
C ILE A 45 -14.58 24.20 -17.07
N PHE A 46 -15.58 23.58 -16.43
CA PHE A 46 -16.75 23.04 -17.14
C PHE A 46 -18.12 23.38 -16.52
N GLN A 47 -18.18 24.11 -15.40
CA GLN A 47 -19.46 24.52 -14.76
C GLN A 47 -19.71 26.04 -14.83
N LYS A 48 -20.96 26.44 -15.10
CA LYS A 48 -21.40 27.85 -15.28
C LYS A 48 -21.35 28.69 -14.02
N SER A 49 -21.71 28.10 -12.88
CA SER A 49 -21.82 28.82 -11.61
C SER A 49 -21.20 27.99 -10.50
N ILE A 50 -19.88 28.16 -10.38
CA ILE A 50 -19.12 27.62 -9.27
C ILE A 50 -19.17 28.58 -8.09
N SER A 51 -19.15 29.90 -8.29
CA SER A 51 -19.21 30.85 -7.17
C SER A 51 -20.46 30.65 -6.31
N ASP A 52 -21.61 30.33 -6.92
CA ASP A 52 -22.87 30.19 -6.17
C ASP A 52 -23.05 28.78 -5.58
N GLN A 53 -22.32 27.77 -6.07
CA GLN A 53 -22.44 26.36 -5.63
C GLN A 53 -21.33 25.89 -4.70
N VAL A 54 -20.10 26.34 -4.97
CA VAL A 54 -18.96 26.18 -4.08
C VAL A 54 -19.09 27.20 -2.95
N GLY A 55 -19.46 28.45 -3.20
CA GLY A 55 -19.63 29.45 -2.13
C GLY A 55 -18.46 29.45 -1.14
N ASN A 56 -18.77 29.39 0.16
CA ASN A 56 -17.80 29.19 1.26
C ASN A 56 -17.60 27.70 1.64
N LYS A 57 -17.92 26.74 0.77
CA LYS A 57 -17.81 25.31 1.08
C LYS A 57 -16.36 24.85 1.00
N GLU A 58 -15.87 24.30 2.10
CA GLU A 58 -14.53 23.72 2.21
C GLU A 58 -14.62 22.24 2.61
N GLY A 59 -13.56 21.47 2.31
CA GLY A 59 -13.44 20.07 2.74
C GLY A 59 -14.64 19.19 2.33
N SER A 60 -15.31 18.60 3.32
CA SER A 60 -16.44 17.68 3.12
C SER A 60 -17.65 18.36 2.45
N GLY A 61 -17.78 19.69 2.56
CA GLY A 61 -18.78 20.46 1.85
C GLY A 61 -18.68 20.31 0.33
N LEU A 62 -17.49 20.04 -0.21
CA LEU A 62 -17.27 19.83 -1.65
C LEU A 62 -17.81 18.48 -2.15
N LEU A 63 -18.00 17.50 -1.26
CA LEU A 63 -18.62 16.22 -1.61
C LEU A 63 -20.08 16.42 -2.03
N SER A 64 -20.77 17.39 -1.42
CA SER A 64 -22.18 17.72 -1.69
C SER A 64 -22.44 18.33 -3.08
N ILE A 65 -21.40 18.74 -3.81
CA ILE A 65 -21.55 19.39 -5.11
C ILE A 65 -22.00 18.35 -6.15
N ASP A 66 -23.23 18.46 -6.62
CA ASP A 66 -23.69 17.65 -7.74
C ASP A 66 -23.11 18.21 -9.05
N HIS A 67 -22.07 17.52 -9.53
CA HIS A 67 -21.33 17.91 -10.72
C HIS A 67 -21.93 17.38 -12.02
N LYS A 68 -22.98 16.54 -11.94
CA LYS A 68 -23.63 15.88 -13.09
C LYS A 68 -24.86 16.63 -13.60
N LEU A 69 -25.31 17.67 -12.90
CA LEU A 69 -26.47 18.47 -13.32
C LEU A 69 -26.18 19.25 -14.61
N ALA A 70 -26.88 18.89 -15.68
CA ALA A 70 -26.73 19.47 -17.02
C ALA A 70 -26.97 20.99 -17.06
N GLU A 71 -27.95 21.48 -16.29
CA GLU A 71 -28.30 22.91 -16.20
C GLU A 71 -27.14 23.79 -15.70
N LYS A 72 -26.20 23.17 -14.98
CA LYS A 72 -25.06 23.84 -14.34
C LYS A 72 -23.77 23.75 -15.15
N GLN A 73 -23.80 23.11 -16.32
CA GLN A 73 -22.65 22.98 -17.20
C GLN A 73 -22.49 24.19 -18.11
N LEU A 74 -21.24 24.52 -18.43
CA LEU A 74 -20.90 25.48 -19.48
C LEU A 74 -21.47 25.03 -20.81
N ASN A 75 -21.97 25.98 -21.60
CA ASN A 75 -22.36 25.68 -22.98
C ASN A 75 -21.12 25.28 -23.78
N ASP A 76 -21.29 24.51 -24.85
CA ASP A 76 -20.22 24.04 -25.77
C ASP A 76 -19.24 25.14 -26.19
N LYS A 77 -19.75 26.35 -26.41
CA LYS A 77 -18.94 27.51 -26.81
C LYS A 77 -17.98 27.98 -25.71
N GLN A 78 -18.38 27.83 -24.45
CA GLN A 78 -17.67 28.30 -23.26
C GLN A 78 -16.63 27.29 -22.75
N ILE A 79 -16.78 26.00 -23.07
CA ILE A 79 -15.80 24.97 -22.72
C ILE A 79 -14.48 25.23 -23.48
N LYS A 80 -13.36 25.30 -22.75
CA LYS A 80 -12.03 25.52 -23.33
C LYS A 80 -11.44 24.20 -23.83
N VAL A 81 -11.54 23.93 -25.14
CA VAL A 81 -10.98 22.72 -25.79
C VAL A 81 -9.66 22.96 -26.54
N GLY A 82 -9.13 24.19 -26.53
CA GLY A 82 -7.93 24.61 -27.27
C GLY A 82 -8.22 25.06 -28.71
N GLU A 83 -7.33 25.89 -29.26
CA GLU A 83 -7.52 26.56 -30.56
C GLU A 83 -7.48 25.59 -31.73
N GLU A 84 -6.52 24.66 -31.75
CA GLU A 84 -6.40 23.66 -32.80
C GLU A 84 -7.60 22.69 -32.81
N THR A 85 -8.08 22.30 -31.63
CA THR A 85 -9.29 21.47 -31.50
C THR A 85 -10.52 22.23 -32.03
N ARG A 86 -10.68 23.53 -31.71
CA ARG A 86 -11.81 24.33 -32.25
C ARG A 86 -11.79 24.42 -33.78
N LYS A 87 -10.59 24.56 -34.38
CA LYS A 87 -10.45 24.55 -35.85
C LYS A 87 -10.89 23.21 -36.42
N SER A 88 -10.45 22.09 -35.84
CA SER A 88 -10.86 20.75 -36.26
C SER A 88 -12.36 20.52 -36.10
N LEU A 89 -12.96 20.99 -35.01
CA LEU A 89 -14.40 20.92 -34.79
C LEU A 89 -15.18 21.68 -35.86
N SER A 90 -14.66 22.77 -36.43
CA SER A 90 -15.40 23.56 -37.43
C SER A 90 -15.83 22.74 -38.66
N PHE A 91 -15.05 21.71 -39.02
CA PHE A 91 -15.30 20.81 -40.16
C PHE A 91 -16.33 19.71 -39.89
N LEU A 92 -16.74 19.51 -38.63
CA LEU A 92 -17.70 18.49 -38.25
C LEU A 92 -19.15 18.95 -38.44
N SER A 93 -20.05 17.99 -38.66
CA SER A 93 -21.50 18.21 -38.65
C SER A 93 -21.99 18.62 -37.25
N LYS A 94 -23.26 19.06 -37.18
CA LYS A 94 -23.86 19.47 -35.91
C LYS A 94 -23.94 18.29 -34.92
N ASP A 95 -24.35 17.12 -35.41
CA ASP A 95 -24.54 15.92 -34.58
C ASP A 95 -23.20 15.40 -34.05
N GLU A 96 -22.14 15.43 -34.87
CA GLU A 96 -20.79 15.03 -34.44
C GLU A 96 -20.21 15.99 -33.39
N LYS A 97 -20.51 17.29 -33.49
CA LYS A 97 -20.13 18.28 -32.46
C LYS A 97 -20.84 17.99 -31.14
N GLU A 98 -22.12 17.68 -31.20
CA GLU A 98 -22.93 17.36 -30.01
C GLU A 98 -22.39 16.11 -29.29
N ILE A 99 -22.08 15.04 -30.04
CA ILE A 99 -21.44 13.83 -29.52
C ILE A 99 -20.08 14.16 -28.88
N PHE A 100 -19.25 14.94 -29.56
CA PHE A 100 -17.94 15.34 -29.03
C PHE A 100 -18.06 16.07 -27.68
N PHE A 101 -18.94 17.07 -27.56
CA PHE A 101 -19.11 17.81 -26.31
C PHE A 101 -19.75 16.97 -25.21
N GLN A 102 -20.61 16.02 -25.56
CA GLN A 102 -21.14 15.02 -24.62
C GLN A 102 -20.01 14.15 -24.05
N ASP A 103 -19.10 13.66 -24.89
CA ASP A 103 -17.94 12.88 -24.47
C ASP A 103 -16.97 13.70 -23.61
N VAL A 104 -16.72 14.95 -23.98
CA VAL A 104 -15.92 15.88 -23.16
C VAL A 104 -16.56 16.06 -21.78
N GLY A 105 -17.87 16.26 -21.70
CA GLY A 105 -18.61 16.33 -20.44
C GLY A 105 -18.47 15.06 -19.59
N ASN A 106 -18.61 13.88 -20.22
CA ASN A 106 -18.43 12.58 -19.56
C ASN A 106 -17.02 12.40 -18.98
N ILE A 107 -15.98 12.85 -19.69
CA ILE A 107 -14.60 12.84 -19.20
C ILE A 107 -14.47 13.72 -17.95
N PHE A 108 -14.96 14.96 -18.02
CA PHE A 108 -14.91 15.88 -16.88
C PHE A 108 -15.67 15.34 -15.66
N HIS A 109 -16.82 14.67 -15.86
CA HIS A 109 -17.55 14.00 -14.79
C HIS A 109 -16.78 12.84 -14.18
N SER A 110 -16.14 12.02 -15.02
CA SER A 110 -15.35 10.88 -14.57
C SER A 110 -14.17 11.34 -13.72
N ILE A 111 -13.47 12.39 -14.16
CA ILE A 111 -12.35 12.99 -13.40
C ILE A 111 -12.87 13.63 -12.11
N ALA A 112 -13.95 14.41 -12.14
CA ALA A 112 -14.51 15.03 -10.93
C ALA A 112 -14.96 13.99 -9.89
N SER A 113 -15.58 12.89 -10.35
CA SER A 113 -15.95 11.75 -9.50
C SER A 113 -14.73 11.08 -8.91
N TYR A 114 -13.69 10.83 -9.73
CA TYR A 114 -12.42 10.28 -9.28
C TYR A 114 -11.75 11.17 -8.22
N LEU A 115 -11.69 12.48 -8.43
CA LEU A 115 -11.10 13.41 -7.49
C LEU A 115 -11.88 13.47 -6.17
N LYS A 116 -13.22 13.52 -6.21
CA LYS A 116 -14.03 13.48 -4.98
C LYS A 116 -13.81 12.21 -4.15
N LEU A 117 -13.57 11.08 -4.81
CA LEU A 117 -13.32 9.80 -4.15
C LEU A 117 -11.91 9.71 -3.55
N ASN A 118 -10.91 10.22 -4.26
CA ASN A 118 -9.49 10.01 -3.92
C ASN A 118 -8.85 11.18 -3.18
N LEU A 119 -9.40 12.38 -3.24
CA LEU A 119 -8.92 13.51 -2.45
C LEU A 119 -9.39 13.38 -1.00
N PRO A 120 -8.55 13.71 0.00
CA PRO A 120 -8.87 13.53 1.40
C PRO A 120 -9.77 14.66 1.94
N LEU A 121 -10.86 14.96 1.24
CA LEU A 121 -11.74 16.11 1.50
C LEU A 121 -12.45 16.03 2.85
N ASN A 122 -12.67 14.82 3.37
CA ASN A 122 -13.30 14.58 4.68
C ASN A 122 -12.28 14.17 5.76
N ASN A 123 -10.98 14.40 5.54
CA ASN A 123 -9.96 14.05 6.52
C ASN A 123 -9.85 15.17 7.58
N SER A 124 -10.30 14.87 8.80
CA SER A 124 -10.31 15.83 9.91
C SER A 124 -8.91 16.25 10.35
N PHE A 125 -7.94 15.34 10.34
CA PHE A 125 -6.55 15.63 10.70
C PHE A 125 -5.95 16.64 9.72
N LEU A 126 -6.08 16.36 8.43
CA LEU A 126 -5.59 17.23 7.35
C LEU A 126 -6.25 18.61 7.33
N ARG A 127 -7.53 18.68 7.67
CA ARG A 127 -8.23 19.95 7.90
C ARG A 127 -7.60 20.69 9.08
N ASP A 128 -7.39 20.01 10.19
CA ASP A 128 -6.84 20.63 11.40
C ASP A 128 -5.40 21.11 11.16
N VAL A 129 -4.54 20.37 10.45
CA VAL A 129 -3.15 20.81 10.13
C VAL A 129 -3.11 22.14 9.36
N ASN A 130 -4.20 22.54 8.71
CA ASN A 130 -4.31 23.85 8.05
C ASN A 130 -4.01 25.03 8.99
N ILE A 131 -4.28 24.90 10.28
CA ILE A 131 -3.97 25.93 11.27
C ILE A 131 -2.48 26.27 11.38
N LEU A 132 -1.58 25.45 10.83
CA LEU A 132 -0.15 25.75 10.77
C LEU A 132 0.21 26.89 9.80
N MET A 133 -0.73 27.34 8.97
CA MET A 133 -0.54 28.50 8.10
C MET A 133 -0.41 29.80 8.89
N VAL A 134 0.51 30.67 8.46
CA VAL A 134 0.78 31.95 9.14
C VAL A 134 -0.47 32.81 9.22
N SER A 135 -1.28 32.85 8.16
CA SER A 135 -2.53 33.62 8.11
C SER A 135 -3.63 33.06 9.02
N ARG A 136 -3.55 31.78 9.40
CA ARG A 136 -4.53 31.08 10.25
C ARG A 136 -4.15 31.02 11.72
N ARG A 137 -3.02 31.61 12.07
CA ARG A 137 -2.48 31.63 13.44
C ARG A 137 -3.46 32.17 14.48
N CYS A 138 -4.26 33.17 14.10
CA CYS A 138 -5.22 33.83 14.98
C CYS A 138 -6.64 33.27 14.83
N ASP A 139 -6.81 32.15 14.13
CA ASP A 139 -8.12 31.51 13.99
C ASP A 139 -8.67 31.11 15.37
N PRO A 140 -9.94 31.41 15.68
CA PRO A 140 -10.55 31.04 16.96
C PRO A 140 -10.49 29.53 17.25
N GLU A 141 -10.53 28.71 16.20
CA GLU A 141 -10.50 27.25 16.27
C GLU A 141 -9.07 26.67 16.35
N GLY A 142 -8.04 27.51 16.26
CA GLY A 142 -6.64 27.08 16.14
C GLY A 142 -6.16 26.27 17.34
N ASN A 143 -6.56 26.67 18.56
CA ASN A 143 -6.18 25.97 19.78
C ASN A 143 -6.82 24.57 19.87
N ASP A 144 -8.11 24.45 19.57
CA ASP A 144 -8.76 23.14 19.56
C ASP A 144 -8.19 22.24 18.46
N ALA A 145 -7.85 22.82 17.30
CA ALA A 145 -7.24 22.09 16.19
C ALA A 145 -5.85 21.54 16.55
N ILE A 146 -4.95 22.34 17.13
CA ILE A 146 -3.62 21.86 17.50
C ILE A 146 -3.68 20.75 18.56
N VAL A 147 -4.62 20.83 19.51
CA VAL A 147 -4.86 19.80 20.51
C VAL A 147 -5.36 18.50 19.88
N ARG A 148 -6.30 18.58 18.91
CA ARG A 148 -6.76 17.41 18.16
C ARG A 148 -5.62 16.75 17.38
N ILE A 149 -4.77 17.54 16.74
CA ILE A 149 -3.58 17.05 16.02
C ILE A 149 -2.61 16.35 17.00
N GLY A 150 -2.34 16.97 18.15
CA GLY A 150 -1.48 16.38 19.19
C GLY A 150 -1.98 15.03 19.70
N ARG A 151 -3.29 14.85 19.82
CA ARG A 151 -3.94 13.57 20.20
C ARG A 151 -3.97 12.55 19.06
N TYR A 152 -3.88 13.00 17.81
CA TYR A 152 -3.99 12.12 16.64
C TYR A 152 -2.76 11.24 16.42
N ILE A 153 -1.56 11.71 16.80
CA ILE A 153 -0.30 10.98 16.59
C ILE A 153 0.03 10.13 17.84
N PRO A 154 -0.16 8.80 17.81
CA PRO A 154 0.00 7.97 18.99
C PRO A 154 1.44 7.96 19.51
N GLY A 155 1.61 8.13 20.82
CA GLY A 155 2.93 8.09 21.47
C GLY A 155 3.81 9.31 21.25
N LEU A 156 3.35 10.32 20.49
CA LEU A 156 4.13 11.54 20.30
C LEU A 156 4.08 12.44 21.54
N LEU A 157 2.90 12.66 22.11
CA LEU A 157 2.69 13.51 23.29
C LEU A 157 1.96 12.74 24.38
N SER A 158 2.40 12.90 25.62
CA SER A 158 1.70 12.47 26.84
C SER A 158 0.53 13.39 27.17
N SER A 159 -0.40 12.96 28.03
CA SER A 159 -1.56 13.79 28.42
C SER A 159 -1.16 15.14 29.00
N ASN A 160 -0.09 15.20 29.80
CA ASN A 160 0.43 16.46 30.35
C ASN A 160 1.02 17.36 29.26
N GLU A 161 1.69 16.78 28.26
CA GLU A 161 2.20 17.54 27.10
C GLU A 161 1.05 18.11 26.24
N ILE A 162 -0.13 17.47 26.20
CA ILE A 162 -1.28 18.01 25.46
C ILE A 162 -1.80 19.32 26.09
N ASP A 163 -1.82 19.42 27.42
CA ASP A 163 -2.24 20.65 28.09
C ASP A 163 -1.21 21.77 27.86
N LEU A 164 0.09 21.44 27.96
CA LEU A 164 1.19 22.37 27.65
C LEU A 164 1.17 22.83 26.19
N LEU A 165 0.81 21.95 25.25
CA LEU A 165 0.67 22.30 23.84
C LEU A 165 -0.38 23.38 23.62
N SER A 166 -1.50 23.31 24.34
CA SER A 166 -2.57 24.31 24.28
C SER A 166 -2.05 25.69 24.71
N ASP A 167 -1.34 25.73 25.84
CA ASP A 167 -0.73 26.97 26.37
C ASP A 167 0.32 27.53 25.40
N GLU A 168 1.21 26.67 24.88
CA GLU A 168 2.23 27.07 23.90
C GLU A 168 1.63 27.64 22.61
N TRP A 169 0.52 27.07 22.14
CA TRP A 169 -0.19 27.60 20.97
C TRP A 169 -0.76 28.99 21.21
N LEU A 170 -1.37 29.22 22.37
CA LEU A 170 -1.90 30.54 22.75
C LEU A 170 -0.77 31.58 22.87
N MET A 171 0.38 31.19 23.44
CA MET A 171 1.55 32.06 23.48
C MET A 171 2.08 32.37 22.07
N TYR A 172 2.09 31.38 21.17
CA TYR A 172 2.48 31.57 19.78
C TYR A 172 1.51 32.48 19.01
N SER A 173 0.20 32.38 19.22
CA SER A 173 -0.77 33.21 18.50
C SER A 173 -0.61 34.69 18.83
N LEU A 174 -0.14 35.01 20.03
CA LEU A 174 0.17 36.36 20.50
C LEU A 174 1.59 36.84 20.18
N GLN A 175 2.43 35.99 19.59
CA GLN A 175 3.83 36.32 19.28
C GLN A 175 3.92 37.43 18.22
N THR A 176 4.82 38.39 18.38
CA THR A 176 5.14 39.32 17.28
C THR A 176 5.96 38.58 16.23
N ILE A 177 5.52 38.64 14.96
CA ILE A 177 6.17 38.00 13.81
C ILE A 177 6.86 39.08 12.99
N ASP A 178 8.10 38.84 12.63
CA ASP A 178 8.85 39.68 11.71
C ASP A 178 8.43 39.34 10.27
N ASP A 179 8.06 40.35 9.47
CA ASP A 179 7.68 40.18 8.07
C ASP A 179 8.76 39.46 7.26
N SER A 180 10.05 39.61 7.62
CA SER A 180 11.17 38.91 6.97
C SER A 180 11.16 37.40 7.18
N TRP A 181 10.42 36.87 8.16
CA TRP A 181 10.28 35.43 8.37
C TRP A 181 9.25 34.81 7.43
N VAL A 182 8.40 35.65 6.85
CA VAL A 182 7.26 35.26 6.01
C VAL A 182 7.52 35.64 4.55
N ILE A 183 8.01 36.86 4.32
CA ILE A 183 8.23 37.45 3.00
C ILE A 183 9.71 37.31 2.63
N LYS A 184 9.98 36.53 1.58
CA LYS A 184 11.31 36.35 1.01
C LYS A 184 11.72 37.53 0.13
N ARG A 185 10.82 38.02 -0.72
CA ARG A 185 11.01 39.26 -1.47
C ARG A 185 9.70 39.80 -2.03
N LYS A 186 9.67 41.10 -2.31
CA LYS A 186 8.65 41.74 -3.12
C LYS A 186 9.26 42.07 -4.49
N PHE A 187 8.53 41.82 -5.56
CA PHE A 187 8.99 42.06 -6.93
C PHE A 187 7.82 42.44 -7.83
N ASN A 188 8.08 43.21 -8.89
CA ASN A 188 7.06 43.45 -9.91
C ASN A 188 7.14 42.36 -10.98
N ASP A 189 6.00 41.81 -11.36
CA ASP A 189 5.94 40.90 -12.50
C ASP A 189 6.12 41.64 -13.84
N PHE A 190 6.08 40.90 -14.95
CA PHE A 190 6.24 41.46 -16.29
C PHE A 190 5.15 42.47 -16.68
N GLU A 191 4.04 42.52 -15.94
CA GLU A 191 2.92 43.44 -16.13
C GLU A 191 2.99 44.65 -15.17
N GLY A 192 4.05 44.74 -14.35
CA GLY A 192 4.23 45.81 -13.38
C GLY A 192 3.41 45.65 -12.10
N ILE A 193 2.82 44.48 -11.86
CA ILE A 193 2.02 44.18 -10.67
C ILE A 193 2.96 43.74 -9.55
N GLU A 194 2.85 44.34 -8.37
CA GLU A 194 3.61 43.92 -7.20
C GLU A 194 3.19 42.50 -6.78
N ARG A 195 4.18 41.62 -6.69
CA ARG A 195 4.07 40.24 -6.24
C ARG A 195 4.94 40.04 -5.02
N ILE A 196 4.51 39.13 -4.16
CA ILE A 196 5.23 38.74 -2.96
C ILE A 196 5.66 37.28 -3.15
N GLU A 197 6.96 37.02 -3.00
CA GLU A 197 7.50 35.69 -2.82
C GLU A 197 7.63 35.42 -1.32
N TYR A 198 7.01 34.35 -0.86
CA TYR A 198 7.04 33.92 0.54
C TYR A 198 8.16 32.93 0.78
N HIS A 199 8.62 32.84 2.03
CA HIS A 199 9.46 31.75 2.47
C HIS A 199 8.69 30.43 2.53
N GLU A 200 9.41 29.32 2.41
CA GLU A 200 8.86 27.98 2.67
C GLU A 200 8.38 27.90 4.13
N ILE A 201 7.31 27.14 4.35
CA ILE A 201 6.70 27.04 5.69
C ILE A 201 7.68 26.49 6.75
N ASP A 202 8.58 25.60 6.35
CA ASP A 202 9.61 25.03 7.22
C ASP A 202 10.60 26.10 7.68
N TYR A 203 10.92 27.08 6.81
CA TYR A 203 11.75 28.21 7.16
C TYR A 203 11.06 29.07 8.23
N TYR A 204 9.78 29.40 8.03
CA TYR A 204 8.99 30.15 8.98
C TYR A 204 8.93 29.44 10.35
N TRP A 205 8.53 28.17 10.38
CA TRP A 205 8.46 27.41 11.62
C TRP A 205 9.83 27.26 12.27
N ASN A 206 10.90 27.07 11.50
CA ASN A 206 12.25 27.04 12.07
C ASN A 206 12.59 28.35 12.81
N LYS A 207 12.18 29.52 12.30
CA LYS A 207 12.35 30.80 13.01
C LYS A 207 11.58 30.83 14.33
N ILE A 208 10.31 30.42 14.31
CA ILE A 208 9.45 30.38 15.51
C ILE A 208 9.99 29.42 16.56
N LEU A 209 10.35 28.20 16.14
CA LEU A 209 10.83 27.15 17.03
C LEU A 209 12.26 27.39 17.53
N SER A 210 13.00 28.32 16.90
CA SER A 210 14.32 28.77 17.34
C SER A 210 14.26 29.89 18.39
N ILE A 211 13.06 30.41 18.72
CA ILE A 211 12.91 31.41 19.78
C ILE A 211 13.23 30.75 21.12
N VAL A 212 14.19 31.34 21.84
CA VAL A 212 14.58 30.91 23.19
C VAL A 212 14.05 31.88 24.24
N GLN A 213 13.72 31.36 25.41
CA GLN A 213 13.44 32.18 26.60
C GLN A 213 14.78 32.57 27.27
N SER A 214 14.72 33.52 28.21
CA SER A 214 15.86 34.13 28.95
C SER A 214 16.89 33.14 29.53
N ASN A 215 16.56 31.85 29.63
CA ASN A 215 17.39 30.80 30.21
C ASN A 215 17.93 29.79 29.17
N VAL A 216 18.02 30.15 27.88
CA VAL A 216 18.52 29.31 26.76
C VAL A 216 17.60 28.13 26.37
N TYR A 217 16.54 27.88 27.13
CA TYR A 217 15.54 26.87 26.78
C TYR A 217 14.65 27.32 25.60
N PRO A 218 14.23 26.39 24.72
CA PRO A 218 13.26 26.68 23.68
C PRO A 218 11.97 27.23 24.28
N LYS A 219 11.41 28.28 23.67
CA LYS A 219 10.17 28.90 24.13
C LYS A 219 8.95 27.99 23.92
N TYR A 220 8.98 27.14 22.89
CA TYR A 220 7.88 26.27 22.51
C TYR A 220 8.33 24.81 22.34
N PRO A 221 8.76 24.12 23.42
CA PRO A 221 9.33 22.77 23.33
C PRO A 221 8.31 21.73 22.83
N THR A 222 7.07 21.80 23.30
CA THR A 222 6.03 20.81 22.98
C THR A 222 5.49 21.02 21.57
N LEU A 223 5.24 22.27 21.21
CA LEU A 223 4.83 22.69 19.87
C LEU A 223 5.93 22.38 18.85
N SER A 224 7.20 22.58 19.19
CA SER A 224 8.34 22.20 18.34
C SER A 224 8.35 20.71 18.03
N LYS A 225 8.15 19.87 19.05
CA LYS A 225 8.06 18.41 18.90
C LYS A 225 6.92 18.04 17.95
N LEU A 226 5.74 18.63 18.12
CA LEU A 226 4.59 18.34 17.28
C LEU A 226 4.79 18.79 15.82
N ILE A 227 5.15 20.06 15.62
CA ILE A 227 5.25 20.67 14.29
C ILE A 227 6.32 20.01 13.45
N LYS A 228 7.49 19.70 14.02
CA LYS A 228 8.56 18.98 13.28
C LYS A 228 8.06 17.64 12.75
N ASN A 229 7.29 16.90 13.54
CA ASN A 229 6.75 15.60 13.11
C ASN A 229 5.69 15.75 12.01
N ILE A 230 4.90 16.81 12.04
CA ILE A 230 3.88 17.09 11.01
C ILE A 230 4.54 17.50 9.69
N LEU A 231 5.55 18.39 9.74
CA LEU A 231 6.22 18.91 8.54
C LEU A 231 7.03 17.84 7.79
N ILE A 232 7.43 16.75 8.48
CA ILE A 232 8.07 15.57 7.87
C ILE A 232 7.10 14.72 7.06
N ILE A 233 5.78 14.84 7.26
CA ILE A 233 4.80 14.09 6.47
C ILE A 233 4.89 14.55 5.01
N SER A 234 5.22 13.62 4.12
CA SER A 234 5.41 13.91 2.69
C SER A 234 4.20 14.61 2.09
N HIS A 235 4.45 15.75 1.43
CA HIS A 235 3.41 16.63 0.87
C HIS A 235 2.97 16.22 -0.55
N GLY A 236 3.50 15.12 -1.09
CA GLY A 236 3.12 14.58 -2.40
C GLY A 236 4.17 13.62 -2.96
N ASN A 237 3.85 13.03 -4.11
CA ASN A 237 4.76 12.08 -4.78
C ASN A 237 5.98 12.74 -5.41
N SER A 238 6.10 14.06 -5.41
CA SER A 238 7.20 14.78 -6.07
C SER A 238 8.58 14.42 -5.54
N ASP A 239 8.72 14.13 -4.25
CA ASP A 239 10.00 13.65 -3.68
C ASP A 239 10.32 12.22 -4.13
N VAL A 240 9.30 11.37 -4.24
CA VAL A 240 9.43 10.00 -4.76
C VAL A 240 9.78 10.05 -6.26
N GLU A 241 9.14 10.91 -7.03
CA GLU A 241 9.42 11.15 -8.46
C GLU A 241 10.82 11.73 -8.68
N ARG A 242 11.25 12.67 -7.84
CA ARG A 242 12.64 13.14 -7.82
C ARG A 242 13.60 11.99 -7.51
N GLY A 243 13.27 11.14 -6.54
CA GLY A 243 14.00 9.92 -6.23
C GLY A 243 14.11 8.98 -7.43
N PHE A 244 13.02 8.75 -8.17
CA PHE A 244 13.04 7.97 -9.41
C PHE A 244 13.91 8.60 -10.49
N SER A 245 13.84 9.93 -10.67
CA SER A 245 14.70 10.62 -11.63
C SER A 245 16.18 10.48 -11.28
N ILE A 246 16.54 10.55 -9.99
CA ILE A 246 17.93 10.37 -9.56
C ILE A 246 18.36 8.91 -9.74
N ASN A 247 17.49 7.95 -9.41
CA ASN A 247 17.74 6.53 -9.66
C ASN A 247 17.92 6.24 -11.15
N ASN A 248 17.14 6.87 -12.02
CA ASN A 248 17.27 6.74 -13.47
C ASN A 248 18.61 7.30 -13.98
N ASN A 249 19.12 8.36 -13.35
CA ASN A 249 20.47 8.87 -13.64
C ASN A 249 21.59 7.95 -13.11
N LEU A 250 21.33 7.18 -12.05
CA LEU A 250 22.28 6.24 -11.45
C LEU A 250 22.37 4.91 -12.22
N VAL A 251 21.23 4.41 -12.69
CA VAL A 251 21.10 3.17 -13.47
C VAL A 251 21.23 3.51 -14.95
N THR A 252 22.47 3.78 -15.39
CA THR A 252 22.78 4.00 -16.81
C THR A 252 22.83 2.68 -17.59
N GLU A 253 22.84 2.75 -18.94
CA GLU A 253 22.94 1.56 -19.81
C GLU A 253 24.18 0.69 -19.50
N GLN A 254 25.27 1.30 -19.03
CA GLN A 254 26.50 0.62 -18.62
C GLN A 254 26.43 0.03 -17.19
N ARG A 255 25.38 0.34 -16.43
CA ARG A 255 25.14 -0.06 -15.03
C ARG A 255 23.84 -0.89 -14.87
N THR A 256 23.42 -1.55 -15.94
CA THR A 256 22.19 -2.37 -15.98
C THR A 256 22.25 -3.63 -15.12
N LEU A 257 23.45 -4.07 -14.71
CA LEU A 257 23.68 -5.26 -13.88
C LEU A 257 23.81 -4.97 -12.38
N LEU A 258 23.53 -3.74 -11.93
CA LEU A 258 23.59 -3.42 -10.50
C LEU A 258 22.46 -4.12 -9.73
N SER A 259 22.82 -4.81 -8.65
CA SER A 259 21.84 -5.33 -7.71
C SER A 259 21.11 -4.19 -6.99
N GLU A 260 19.91 -4.44 -6.49
CA GLU A 260 19.15 -3.49 -5.67
C GLU A 260 19.96 -2.95 -4.48
N LYS A 261 20.73 -3.83 -3.82
CA LYS A 261 21.63 -3.43 -2.72
C LYS A 261 22.70 -2.45 -3.17
N SER A 262 23.26 -2.67 -4.36
CA SER A 262 24.25 -1.77 -4.95
C SER A 262 23.63 -0.41 -5.28
N ILE A 263 22.43 -0.40 -5.88
CA ILE A 263 21.70 0.83 -6.19
C ILE A 263 21.38 1.60 -4.90
N SER A 264 20.90 0.92 -3.87
CA SER A 264 20.60 1.53 -2.55
C SER A 264 21.86 2.12 -1.91
N GLY A 265 22.98 1.41 -1.96
CA GLY A 265 24.27 1.89 -1.46
C GLY A 265 24.77 3.12 -2.23
N PHE A 266 24.70 3.10 -3.56
CA PHE A 266 25.03 4.27 -4.40
C PHE A 266 24.13 5.46 -4.11
N ARG A 267 22.83 5.22 -3.94
CA ARG A 267 21.86 6.25 -3.62
C ARG A 267 22.19 6.93 -2.30
N GLY A 268 22.48 6.15 -1.26
CA GLY A 268 22.90 6.67 0.04
C GLY A 268 24.18 7.50 -0.02
N ILE A 269 25.15 7.12 -0.85
CA ILE A 269 26.38 7.91 -1.06
C ILE A 269 26.05 9.24 -1.74
N VAL A 270 25.25 9.24 -2.80
CA VAL A 270 24.85 10.47 -3.50
C VAL A 270 24.08 11.41 -2.57
N ASP A 271 23.10 10.88 -1.84
CA ASP A 271 22.30 11.67 -0.90
C ASP A 271 23.17 12.26 0.22
N ALA A 272 24.13 11.50 0.74
CA ALA A 272 25.09 12.01 1.74
C ALA A 272 25.98 13.11 1.16
N VAL A 273 26.52 12.92 -0.05
CA VAL A 273 27.35 13.94 -0.71
C VAL A 273 26.54 15.22 -0.94
N ASP A 274 25.32 15.11 -1.46
CA ASP A 274 24.44 16.26 -1.68
C ASP A 274 24.11 16.97 -0.36
N PHE A 275 23.82 16.21 0.72
CA PHE A 275 23.54 16.76 2.05
C PHE A 275 24.70 17.58 2.61
N PHE A 276 25.95 17.12 2.43
CA PHE A 276 27.15 17.80 2.94
C PHE A 276 27.70 18.90 2.01
N GLY A 277 26.94 19.34 1.00
CA GLY A 277 27.31 20.45 0.11
C GLY A 277 27.86 20.03 -1.24
N GLY A 278 27.59 18.79 -1.66
CA GLY A 278 27.94 18.27 -2.98
C GLY A 278 29.46 18.18 -3.20
N GLY A 279 29.91 18.66 -4.37
CA GLY A 279 31.32 18.63 -4.77
C GLY A 279 32.27 19.52 -3.97
N LEU A 280 31.76 20.28 -2.99
CA LEU A 280 32.57 21.08 -2.05
C LEU A 280 33.06 20.25 -0.85
N MET A 281 32.58 19.01 -0.70
CA MET A 281 33.04 18.11 0.34
C MET A 281 34.48 17.65 0.06
N GLY A 282 35.41 18.05 0.93
CA GLY A 282 36.77 17.54 0.88
C GLY A 282 36.83 16.05 1.20
N THR A 283 37.66 15.30 0.47
CA THR A 283 37.88 13.87 0.74
C THR A 283 38.49 13.67 2.12
N THR A 284 37.81 12.92 3.00
CA THR A 284 38.36 12.60 4.33
C THR A 284 39.20 11.32 4.32
N ASN A 285 40.05 11.13 5.33
CA ASN A 285 40.86 9.92 5.47
C ASN A 285 40.00 8.65 5.65
N GLU A 286 38.82 8.79 6.26
CA GLU A 286 37.84 7.72 6.44
C GLU A 286 37.27 7.26 5.10
N MET A 287 36.96 8.20 4.20
CA MET A 287 36.50 7.89 2.84
C MET A 287 37.56 7.11 2.05
N ILE A 288 38.83 7.53 2.16
CA ILE A 288 39.96 6.84 1.52
C ILE A 288 40.11 5.44 2.12
N SER A 289 40.06 5.30 3.44
CA SER A 289 40.14 4.01 4.13
C SER A 289 38.99 3.07 3.72
N ALA A 290 37.77 3.59 3.62
CA ALA A 290 36.59 2.83 3.19
C ALA A 290 36.72 2.36 1.74
N PHE A 291 37.19 3.23 0.84
CA PHE A 291 37.45 2.87 -0.55
C PHE A 291 38.50 1.75 -0.66
N LEU A 292 39.61 1.87 0.05
CA LEU A 292 40.69 0.86 0.03
C LEU A 292 40.22 -0.51 0.58
N LYS A 293 39.30 -0.52 1.54
CA LYS A 293 38.72 -1.75 2.12
C LYS A 293 37.56 -2.34 1.32
N SER A 294 37.01 -1.60 0.36
CA SER A 294 35.83 -2.04 -0.40
C SER A 294 36.04 -3.38 -1.11
N ALA A 295 37.23 -3.60 -1.67
CA ALA A 295 37.58 -4.83 -2.36
C ALA A 295 37.66 -6.05 -1.43
N SER A 296 38.15 -5.89 -0.18
CA SER A 296 38.17 -6.97 0.80
C SER A 296 36.77 -7.30 1.29
N PHE A 297 35.95 -6.28 1.61
CA PHE A 297 34.56 -6.49 2.01
C PHE A 297 33.74 -7.18 0.92
N TYR A 298 33.95 -6.83 -0.35
CA TYR A 298 33.28 -7.51 -1.45
C TYR A 298 33.67 -8.99 -1.53
N LYS A 299 34.96 -9.32 -1.36
CA LYS A 299 35.42 -10.72 -1.33
C LYS A 299 34.80 -11.51 -0.17
N GLU A 300 34.73 -10.92 1.02
CA GLU A 300 34.08 -11.54 2.18
C GLU A 300 32.59 -11.79 1.94
N GLU A 301 31.89 -10.82 1.33
CA GLU A 301 30.48 -10.95 1.01
C GLU A 301 30.24 -12.06 -0.03
N LEU A 302 31.10 -12.20 -1.04
CA LEU A 302 31.03 -13.32 -1.99
C LEU A 302 31.17 -14.67 -1.31
N VAL A 303 32.03 -14.79 -0.30
CA VAL A 303 32.16 -16.03 0.49
C VAL A 303 30.88 -16.32 1.25
N LYS A 304 30.27 -15.30 1.87
CA LYS A 304 28.98 -15.45 2.58
C LYS A 304 27.84 -15.85 1.63
N ILE A 305 27.75 -15.21 0.47
CA ILE A 305 26.73 -15.55 -0.55
C ILE A 305 26.89 -17.00 -1.00
N LYS A 306 28.11 -17.46 -1.27
CA LYS A 306 28.36 -18.87 -1.63
C LYS A 306 27.98 -19.82 -0.50
N ALA A 307 28.33 -19.50 0.74
CA ALA A 307 27.97 -20.32 1.89
C ALA A 307 26.44 -20.41 2.08
N LEU A 308 25.73 -19.30 1.91
CA LEU A 308 24.27 -19.25 1.97
C LEU A 308 23.62 -20.05 0.83
N ALA A 309 24.18 -20.01 -0.39
CA ALA A 309 23.68 -20.80 -1.50
C ALA A 309 23.77 -22.32 -1.22
N VAL A 310 24.88 -22.78 -0.64
CA VAL A 310 25.05 -24.19 -0.23
C VAL A 310 24.05 -24.58 0.86
N VAL A 311 23.77 -23.69 1.82
CA VAL A 311 22.74 -23.95 2.86
C VAL A 311 21.36 -24.07 2.21
N HIS A 312 21.00 -23.13 1.32
CA HIS A 312 19.71 -23.12 0.65
C HIS A 312 19.50 -24.34 -0.25
N GLU A 313 20.55 -24.81 -0.93
CA GLU A 313 20.51 -26.04 -1.73
C GLU A 313 20.26 -27.28 -0.86
N LYS A 314 20.99 -27.42 0.26
CA LYS A 314 20.76 -28.50 1.23
C LYS A 314 19.35 -28.47 1.83
N GLU A 315 18.82 -27.28 2.11
CA GLU A 315 17.45 -27.14 2.58
C GLU A 315 16.42 -27.56 1.52
N LYS A 316 16.66 -27.21 0.25
CA LYS A 316 15.80 -27.62 -0.87
C LYS A 316 15.80 -29.13 -1.03
N GLU A 317 16.97 -29.78 -1.06
CA GLU A 317 17.08 -31.24 -1.13
C GLU A 317 16.37 -31.94 0.04
N TYR A 318 16.48 -31.37 1.24
CA TYR A 318 15.80 -31.91 2.42
C TYR A 318 14.27 -31.79 2.31
N ARG A 319 13.76 -30.65 1.83
CA ARG A 319 12.32 -30.46 1.56
C ARG A 319 11.80 -31.47 0.54
N GLU A 320 12.52 -31.65 -0.56
CA GLU A 320 12.16 -32.61 -1.61
C GLU A 320 12.11 -34.05 -1.08
N LYS A 321 13.04 -34.44 -0.20
CA LYS A 321 13.03 -35.76 0.44
C LYS A 321 11.80 -35.97 1.35
N ILE A 322 11.45 -34.98 2.15
CA ILE A 322 10.27 -35.03 3.01
C ILE A 322 9.00 -35.13 2.18
N ASP A 323 8.87 -34.30 1.14
CA ASP A 323 7.68 -34.29 0.29
C ASP A 323 7.52 -35.63 -0.46
N ALA A 324 8.63 -36.22 -0.93
CA ALA A 324 8.61 -37.55 -1.53
C ALA A 324 8.19 -38.65 -0.54
N GLU A 325 8.63 -38.57 0.72
CA GLU A 325 8.23 -39.51 1.77
C GLU A 325 6.74 -39.39 2.11
N LYS A 326 6.22 -38.16 2.24
CA LYS A 326 4.78 -37.91 2.45
C LYS A 326 3.92 -38.46 1.31
N MET A 327 4.35 -38.26 0.06
CA MET A 327 3.61 -38.76 -1.10
C MET A 327 3.56 -40.29 -1.13
N LYS A 328 4.64 -40.98 -0.74
CA LYS A 328 4.65 -42.44 -0.62
C LYS A 328 3.70 -42.94 0.46
N LEU A 329 3.69 -42.32 1.63
CA LEU A 329 2.79 -42.68 2.73
C LEU A 329 1.32 -42.46 2.34
N LEU A 330 1.03 -41.35 1.65
CA LEU A 330 -0.31 -41.03 1.16
C LEU A 330 -0.82 -42.06 0.14
N GLU A 331 0.05 -42.52 -0.76
CA GLU A 331 -0.33 -43.54 -1.75
C GLU A 331 -0.65 -44.88 -1.08
N GLN A 332 0.17 -45.30 -0.11
CA GLN A 332 -0.08 -46.50 0.69
C GLN A 332 -1.40 -46.42 1.48
N GLU A 333 -1.74 -45.25 2.03
CA GLU A 333 -3.01 -45.00 2.71
C GLU A 333 -4.20 -45.16 1.75
N LYS A 334 -4.11 -44.60 0.54
CA LYS A 334 -5.16 -44.71 -0.49
C LYS A 334 -5.37 -46.15 -0.95
N GLU A 335 -4.31 -46.91 -1.15
CA GLU A 335 -4.39 -48.33 -1.53
C GLU A 335 -5.11 -49.15 -0.47
N LEU A 336 -4.78 -48.95 0.81
CA LEU A 336 -5.43 -49.63 1.92
C LEU A 336 -6.90 -49.20 2.06
N MET A 337 -7.21 -47.92 1.88
CA MET A 337 -8.59 -47.42 1.89
C MET A 337 -9.42 -48.01 0.73
N LEU A 338 -8.82 -48.22 -0.44
CA LEU A 338 -9.48 -48.90 -1.54
C LEU A 338 -9.72 -50.38 -1.21
N LYS A 339 -8.75 -51.06 -0.61
CA LYS A 339 -8.91 -52.45 -0.12
C LYS A 339 -10.05 -52.54 0.90
N TYR A 340 -10.10 -51.62 1.85
CA TYR A 340 -11.18 -51.55 2.85
C TYR A 340 -12.56 -51.37 2.22
N LYS A 341 -12.69 -50.49 1.21
CA LYS A 341 -13.97 -50.31 0.48
C LYS A 341 -14.43 -51.58 -0.23
N LYS A 342 -13.50 -52.35 -0.82
CA LYS A 342 -13.81 -53.64 -1.45
C LYS A 342 -14.30 -54.66 -0.43
N LEU A 343 -13.56 -54.83 0.67
CA LEU A 343 -13.95 -55.73 1.76
C LEU A 343 -15.32 -55.36 2.35
N ARG A 344 -15.61 -54.08 2.51
CA ARG A 344 -16.93 -53.60 3.00
C ARG A 344 -18.08 -53.90 2.03
N ALA A 345 -17.82 -53.87 0.73
CA ALA A 345 -18.81 -54.26 -0.28
C ALA A 345 -19.06 -55.78 -0.23
N GLU A 346 -18.00 -56.58 -0.06
CA GLU A 346 -18.09 -58.04 0.11
C GLU A 346 -18.82 -58.42 1.40
N GLN A 347 -18.54 -57.72 2.51
CA GLN A 347 -19.25 -57.88 3.79
C GLN A 347 -20.75 -57.64 3.61
N LYS A 348 -21.14 -56.57 2.91
CA LYS A 348 -22.54 -56.24 2.65
C LYS A 348 -23.22 -57.31 1.78
N ALA A 349 -22.54 -57.82 0.76
CA ALA A 349 -23.05 -58.90 -0.06
C ALA A 349 -23.22 -60.21 0.73
N ALA A 350 -22.26 -60.54 1.60
CA ALA A 350 -22.34 -61.70 2.48
C ALA A 350 -23.50 -61.57 3.50
N GLN A 351 -23.74 -60.37 4.01
CA GLN A 351 -24.88 -60.09 4.90
C GLN A 351 -26.22 -60.30 4.19
N MET A 352 -26.37 -59.81 2.96
CA MET A 352 -27.61 -60.03 2.19
C MET A 352 -27.89 -61.52 1.95
N LEU A 353 -26.84 -62.33 1.71
CA LEU A 353 -26.98 -63.78 1.57
C LEU A 353 -27.37 -64.47 2.88
N LEU A 354 -26.85 -64.00 4.02
CA LEU A 354 -27.26 -64.49 5.34
C LEU A 354 -28.70 -64.13 5.65
N ASP A 355 -29.13 -62.90 5.33
CA ASP A 355 -30.50 -62.46 5.53
C ASP A 355 -31.48 -63.29 4.67
N GLU A 356 -31.12 -63.57 3.41
CA GLU A 356 -31.88 -64.47 2.53
C GLU A 356 -31.92 -65.90 3.09
N ALA A 357 -30.78 -66.42 3.58
CA ALA A 357 -30.72 -67.75 4.19
C ALA A 357 -31.60 -67.85 5.44
N ASN A 358 -31.61 -66.82 6.28
CA ASN A 358 -32.48 -66.73 7.47
C ASN A 358 -33.96 -66.70 7.08
N GLN A 359 -34.32 -65.92 6.06
CA GLN A 359 -35.70 -65.81 5.59
C GLN A 359 -36.20 -67.13 4.97
N ARG A 360 -35.33 -67.85 4.24
CA ARG A 360 -35.63 -69.21 3.75
C ARG A 360 -35.82 -70.18 4.91
N LEU A 361 -34.97 -70.11 5.94
CA LEU A 361 -35.08 -70.94 7.13
C LEU A 361 -36.43 -70.73 7.85
N GLU A 362 -36.85 -69.47 8.06
CA GLU A 362 -38.15 -69.13 8.68
C GLU A 362 -39.33 -69.66 7.85
N ASN A 363 -39.35 -69.37 6.54
CA ASN A 363 -40.44 -69.81 5.66
C ASN A 363 -40.56 -71.34 5.58
N SER A 364 -39.44 -72.06 5.61
CA SER A 364 -39.41 -73.51 5.48
C SER A 364 -39.72 -74.23 6.80
N LEU A 365 -39.44 -73.59 7.94
CA LEU A 365 -39.93 -73.99 9.25
C LEU A 365 -41.46 -73.86 9.37
N GLU A 366 -42.05 -72.81 8.80
CA GLU A 366 -43.51 -72.63 8.75
C GLU A 366 -44.23 -73.65 7.86
N LYS A 367 -43.59 -74.08 6.76
CA LYS A 367 -44.16 -75.03 5.78
C LYS A 367 -43.87 -76.50 6.07
N GLY A 368 -42.97 -76.80 7.02
CA GLY A 368 -42.58 -78.16 7.38
C GLY A 368 -41.67 -78.87 6.37
N ASP A 369 -40.96 -78.12 5.51
CA ASP A 369 -40.02 -78.69 4.52
C ASP A 369 -38.63 -78.86 5.12
N PHE A 370 -38.37 -80.04 5.68
CA PHE A 370 -37.10 -80.37 6.34
C PHE A 370 -35.87 -80.35 5.40
N THR A 371 -36.06 -80.54 4.09
CA THR A 371 -34.94 -80.55 3.14
C THR A 371 -34.40 -79.13 2.89
N ASP A 372 -35.30 -78.15 2.80
CA ASP A 372 -34.95 -76.75 2.59
C ASP A 372 -34.39 -76.11 3.87
N VAL A 373 -34.83 -76.56 5.06
CA VAL A 373 -34.23 -76.19 6.36
C VAL A 373 -32.76 -76.60 6.43
N GLN A 374 -32.41 -77.81 5.97
CA GLN A 374 -31.03 -78.28 6.01
C GLN A 374 -30.13 -77.53 5.02
N ALA A 375 -30.66 -77.17 3.83
CA ALA A 375 -29.97 -76.34 2.85
C ALA A 375 -29.70 -74.92 3.39
N ALA A 376 -30.71 -74.27 3.99
CA ALA A 376 -30.58 -72.94 4.58
C ALA A 376 -29.61 -72.91 5.77
N TYR A 377 -29.59 -73.95 6.61
CA TYR A 377 -28.64 -74.08 7.73
C TYR A 377 -27.17 -74.16 7.26
N VAL A 378 -26.88 -74.96 6.22
CA VAL A 378 -25.52 -75.07 5.65
C VAL A 378 -25.08 -73.73 5.05
N LEU A 379 -25.99 -73.02 4.38
CA LEU A 379 -25.74 -71.71 3.79
C LEU A 379 -25.43 -70.66 4.86
N ASN A 380 -26.15 -70.70 5.97
CA ASN A 380 -25.95 -69.82 7.12
C ASN A 380 -24.60 -70.08 7.82
N LYS A 381 -24.24 -71.34 8.04
CA LYS A 381 -22.94 -71.71 8.60
C LYS A 381 -21.78 -71.27 7.71
N SER A 382 -21.86 -71.51 6.39
CA SER A 382 -20.82 -71.08 5.45
C SER A 382 -20.73 -69.56 5.33
N GLY A 383 -21.88 -68.85 5.34
CA GLY A 383 -21.92 -67.40 5.31
C GLY A 383 -21.33 -66.75 6.58
N THR A 384 -21.60 -67.32 7.75
CA THR A 384 -21.06 -66.81 9.03
C THR A 384 -19.54 -66.99 9.14
N GLU A 385 -18.99 -68.12 8.66
CA GLU A 385 -17.53 -68.33 8.58
C GLU A 385 -16.87 -67.33 7.62
N LYS A 386 -17.48 -67.09 6.46
CA LYS A 386 -16.99 -66.09 5.49
C LYS A 386 -17.06 -64.67 6.04
N MET A 387 -18.11 -64.33 6.79
CA MET A 387 -18.26 -63.03 7.45
C MET A 387 -17.12 -62.78 8.45
N LYS A 388 -16.81 -63.78 9.31
CA LYS A 388 -15.70 -63.67 10.27
C LYS A 388 -14.36 -63.42 9.59
N SER A 389 -14.09 -64.12 8.48
CA SER A 389 -12.86 -63.91 7.71
C SER A 389 -12.76 -62.49 7.14
N ILE A 390 -13.87 -61.92 6.66
CA ILE A 390 -13.91 -60.56 6.12
C ILE A 390 -13.69 -59.53 7.25
N ASP A 391 -14.32 -59.73 8.41
CA ASP A 391 -14.19 -58.84 9.57
C ASP A 391 -12.76 -58.80 10.12
N GLU A 392 -12.08 -59.95 10.19
CA GLU A 392 -10.67 -60.03 10.58
C GLU A 392 -9.76 -59.26 9.60
N GLU A 393 -10.02 -59.38 8.30
CA GLU A 393 -9.22 -58.70 7.28
C GLU A 393 -9.50 -57.18 7.24
N MET A 394 -10.74 -56.76 7.50
CA MET A 394 -11.10 -55.35 7.68
C MET A 394 -10.39 -54.74 8.88
N THR A 395 -10.35 -55.46 10.02
CA THR A 395 -9.68 -55.00 11.24
C THR A 395 -8.19 -54.77 11.00
N LYS A 396 -7.50 -55.75 10.39
CA LYS A 396 -6.09 -55.61 10.00
C LYS A 396 -5.85 -54.45 9.03
N THR A 397 -6.78 -54.22 8.10
CA THR A 397 -6.65 -53.12 7.13
C THR A 397 -6.78 -51.75 7.82
N ILE A 398 -7.70 -51.60 8.78
CA ILE A 398 -7.87 -50.38 9.57
C ILE A 398 -6.63 -50.10 10.44
N GLU A 399 -6.08 -51.13 11.10
CA GLU A 399 -4.86 -50.99 11.90
C GLU A 399 -3.70 -50.47 11.05
N ASN A 400 -3.53 -51.03 9.84
CA ASN A 400 -2.50 -50.58 8.91
C ASN A 400 -2.71 -49.13 8.47
N VAL A 401 -3.95 -48.71 8.17
CA VAL A 401 -4.27 -47.30 7.86
C VAL A 401 -3.86 -46.39 9.01
N SER A 402 -4.19 -46.76 10.25
CA SER A 402 -3.82 -45.99 11.45
C SER A 402 -2.29 -45.87 11.60
N ILE A 403 -1.53 -46.93 11.31
CA ILE A 403 -0.06 -46.90 11.38
C ILE A 403 0.52 -45.92 10.35
N PHE A 404 0.03 -45.94 9.10
CA PHE A 404 0.52 -45.04 8.06
C PHE A 404 0.14 -43.59 8.34
N GLN A 405 -1.04 -43.36 8.91
CA GLN A 405 -1.48 -42.02 9.31
C GLN A 405 -0.61 -41.46 10.44
N GLN A 406 -0.32 -42.24 11.47
CA GLN A 406 0.61 -41.86 12.55
C GLN A 406 2.02 -41.54 12.03
N LYS A 407 2.52 -42.31 11.05
CA LYS A 407 3.82 -42.05 10.42
C LYS A 407 3.82 -40.72 9.67
N ARG A 408 2.76 -40.41 8.93
CA ARG A 408 2.61 -39.14 8.22
C ARG A 408 2.60 -37.96 9.19
N ASP A 409 1.81 -38.07 10.26
CA ASP A 409 1.68 -37.02 11.28
C ASP A 409 3.02 -36.79 12.00
N HIS A 410 3.80 -37.86 12.24
CA HIS A 410 5.15 -37.76 12.78
C HIS A 410 6.10 -36.97 11.86
N VAL A 411 6.09 -37.25 10.56
CA VAL A 411 6.89 -36.53 9.56
C VAL A 411 6.50 -35.05 9.49
N GLU A 412 5.20 -34.73 9.56
CA GLU A 412 4.72 -33.34 9.62
C GLU A 412 5.18 -32.60 10.88
N HIS A 413 5.11 -33.27 12.02
CA HIS A 413 5.50 -32.68 13.29
C HIS A 413 7.01 -32.41 13.36
N GLU A 414 7.86 -33.30 12.83
CA GLU A 414 9.30 -33.08 12.71
C GLU A 414 9.64 -31.92 11.77
N GLN A 415 8.89 -31.76 10.67
CA GLN A 415 9.03 -30.61 9.77
C GLN A 415 8.67 -29.29 10.47
N LEU A 416 7.57 -29.26 11.22
CA LEU A 416 7.13 -28.09 11.99
C LEU A 416 8.13 -27.69 13.08
N LYS A 417 8.65 -28.66 13.85
CA LYS A 417 9.69 -28.41 14.85
C LYS A 417 10.93 -27.74 14.25
N LYS A 418 11.38 -28.21 13.08
CA LYS A 418 12.57 -27.68 12.43
C LYS A 418 12.33 -26.27 11.87
N ASN A 419 11.16 -26.02 11.28
CA ASN A 419 10.77 -24.69 10.83
C ASN A 419 10.69 -23.70 12.00
N ASN A 420 10.09 -24.09 13.13
CA ASN A 420 10.01 -23.25 14.32
C ASN A 420 11.40 -22.95 14.91
N LYS A 421 12.32 -23.92 14.88
CA LYS A 421 13.71 -23.71 15.31
C LYS A 421 14.41 -22.68 14.41
N LEU A 422 14.27 -22.81 13.09
CA LEU A 422 14.83 -21.87 12.12
C LEU A 422 14.29 -20.44 12.31
N VAL A 423 12.97 -20.29 12.48
CA VAL A 423 12.35 -18.99 12.77
C VAL A 423 12.89 -18.40 14.08
N SER A 424 13.03 -19.21 15.13
CA SER A 424 13.54 -18.74 16.42
C SER A 424 15.02 -18.31 16.40
N GLU A 425 15.83 -18.91 15.51
CA GLU A 425 17.23 -18.56 15.32
C GLU A 425 17.40 -17.31 14.45
N GLN A 426 16.46 -17.06 13.51
CA GLN A 426 16.41 -15.84 12.71
C GLN A 426 15.92 -14.64 13.51
N SER A 427 14.96 -14.80 14.42
CA SER A 427 14.46 -13.71 15.29
C SER A 427 15.44 -13.26 16.39
N LYS A 428 16.53 -14.01 16.60
CA LYS A 428 17.58 -13.71 17.60
C LYS A 428 18.80 -12.99 17.00
N LYS A 429 18.87 -12.85 15.68
CA LYS A 429 19.87 -12.05 14.96
C LYS A 429 19.25 -10.74 14.52
#